data_AF-A0A3B5LPB4-F1
#
_entry.id   AF-A0A3B5LPB4-F1
#
_cell.length_a   1.000
_cell.length_b   1.000
_cell.length_c   1.000
_cell.angle_alpha   90.00
_cell.angle_beta   90.00
_cell.angle_gamma   90.00
#
_symmetry.space_group_name_H-M   'P 1'
#
loop_
_entity.id
_entity.type
_entity.pdbx_description
1 polymer ?
#
loop_
_entity_poly.entity_id
_entity_poly.type
_entity_poly.pdbx_seq_one_letter_code
_entity_poly.pdbx_strand_id
1 'polypeptide(L)'
;MDSVSGIATSVTLEQCGHNMGYTRLDNRSFCPASHCCMENGPDYIKSVIDMDTVCKRVNGSNVGITVSVSKDAGRYLCDYTYYTSLHQGQGCSAFVHVPPLGGPYSSEELGRGLQAVVKEMLNLLEVDYNEWGKRQTLPS
;
A
#
# COMPACT_ATOMS: atom_id res chain seq x y z
N MET A 1 6.88 5.03 -15.86
CA MET A 1 7.45 5.51 -14.58
C MET A 1 6.28 5.50 -13.62
N ASP A 2 6.07 4.45 -12.85
CA ASP A 2 4.80 4.27 -12.15
C ASP A 2 5.09 3.68 -10.76
N SER A 3 5.19 4.59 -9.81
CA SER A 3 5.34 4.49 -8.33
C SER A 3 5.37 5.93 -7.80
N VAL A 4 5.84 6.85 -8.66
CA VAL A 4 5.55 8.28 -8.62
C VAL A 4 4.29 8.53 -9.44
N SER A 5 3.23 9.06 -8.82
CA SER A 5 2.08 9.54 -9.58
C SER A 5 2.37 10.97 -10.04
N GLY A 6 2.45 11.20 -11.35
CA GLY A 6 2.80 12.51 -11.92
C GLY A 6 1.81 13.64 -11.61
N ILE A 7 0.65 13.31 -11.01
CA ILE A 7 -0.41 14.25 -10.64
C ILE A 7 -0.71 14.16 -9.12
N ALA A 8 -0.12 13.21 -8.40
CA ALA A 8 -0.40 13.09 -6.97
C ALA A 8 0.14 14.29 -6.20
N THR A 9 -0.74 14.86 -5.39
CA THR A 9 -0.43 15.94 -4.43
C THR A 9 -0.30 15.42 -3.00
N SER A 10 -0.41 14.10 -2.81
CA SER A 10 -0.37 13.44 -1.50
C SER A 10 0.32 12.09 -1.59
N VAL A 11 0.80 11.59 -0.45
CA VAL A 11 1.21 10.19 -0.30
C VAL A 11 -0.04 9.32 -0.26
N THR A 12 -0.11 8.29 -1.10
CA THR A 12 -1.30 7.42 -1.20
C THR A 12 -0.97 6.03 -0.68
N LEU A 13 -1.74 5.56 0.31
CA LEU A 13 -1.65 4.21 0.87
C LEU A 13 -2.64 3.30 0.15
N GLU A 14 -2.15 2.25 -0.52
CA GLU A 14 -3.01 1.32 -1.24
C GLU A 14 -3.57 0.26 -0.30
N GLN A 15 -4.88 0.18 -0.16
CA GLN A 15 -5.54 -0.79 0.72
C GLN A 15 -5.66 -2.18 0.10
N CYS A 16 -5.72 -2.28 -1.23
CA CYS A 16 -5.84 -3.55 -1.93
C CYS A 16 -5.13 -3.54 -3.29
N GLY A 17 -4.63 -4.71 -3.68
CA GLY A 17 -4.16 -4.98 -5.04
C GLY A 17 -5.17 -5.82 -5.80
N HIS A 18 -5.10 -5.81 -7.13
CA HIS A 18 -6.05 -6.53 -7.99
C HIS A 18 -5.39 -7.52 -8.91
N ASN A 19 -6.06 -8.63 -9.18
CA ASN A 19 -5.47 -9.70 -9.98
C ASN A 19 -5.63 -9.47 -11.48
N MET A 20 -6.65 -8.73 -11.93
CA MET A 20 -7.08 -8.70 -13.34
C MET A 20 -7.04 -7.30 -13.94
N GLY A 21 -6.88 -7.23 -15.27
CA GLY A 21 -7.03 -6.00 -16.06
C GLY A 21 -5.73 -5.46 -16.64
N TYR A 22 -4.67 -6.26 -16.66
CA TYR A 22 -3.36 -5.86 -17.15
C TYR A 22 -3.28 -5.98 -18.67
N THR A 23 -3.35 -4.84 -19.37
CA THR A 23 -3.30 -4.78 -20.85
C THR A 23 -2.15 -3.92 -21.39
N ARG A 24 -1.49 -3.17 -20.51
CA ARG A 24 -0.40 -2.26 -20.88
C ARG A 24 0.91 -3.01 -21.00
N LEU A 25 1.68 -2.68 -22.03
CA LEU A 25 3.05 -3.17 -22.21
C LEU A 25 4.01 -2.48 -21.23
N ASP A 26 4.94 -3.25 -20.68
CA ASP A 26 6.03 -2.75 -19.86
C ASP A 26 7.20 -2.20 -20.69
N ASN A 27 8.28 -1.79 -20.02
CA ASN A 27 9.49 -1.26 -20.68
C ASN A 27 10.24 -2.28 -21.56
N ARG A 28 9.86 -3.57 -21.51
CA ARG A 28 10.37 -4.65 -22.38
C ARG A 28 9.31 -5.11 -23.37
N SER A 29 8.25 -4.32 -23.56
CA SER A 29 7.12 -4.67 -24.42
C SER A 29 6.42 -5.97 -24.00
N PHE A 30 6.43 -6.28 -22.70
CA PHE A 30 5.79 -7.46 -22.13
C PHE A 30 4.48 -7.11 -21.44
N CYS A 31 3.50 -8.01 -21.54
CA CYS A 31 2.24 -7.97 -20.82
C CYS A 31 1.79 -9.42 -20.57
N PRO A 32 1.26 -9.77 -19.38
CA PRO A 32 0.78 -11.12 -19.09
C PRO A 32 -0.31 -11.55 -20.09
N ALA A 33 -0.15 -12.73 -20.69
CA ALA A 33 -1.09 -13.23 -21.71
C ALA A 33 -2.51 -13.46 -21.15
N SER A 34 -2.62 -13.81 -19.86
CA SER A 34 -3.89 -13.97 -19.16
C SER A 34 -4.45 -12.67 -18.59
N HIS A 35 -3.77 -11.54 -18.81
CA HIS A 35 -4.12 -10.23 -18.26
C HIS A 35 -4.29 -10.24 -16.73
N CYS A 36 -3.64 -11.19 -16.05
CA CYS A 36 -3.69 -11.36 -14.61
C CYS A 36 -2.31 -11.46 -13.96
N CYS A 37 -2.25 -11.28 -12.64
CA CYS A 37 -1.03 -11.46 -11.85
C CYS A 37 -0.78 -12.93 -11.51
N MET A 38 -1.80 -13.61 -10.99
CA MET A 38 -1.73 -14.99 -10.50
C MET A 38 -2.92 -15.78 -11.02
N GLU A 39 -2.64 -16.84 -11.77
CA GLU A 39 -3.66 -17.79 -12.22
C GLU A 39 -4.40 -18.40 -11.01
N ASN A 40 -5.73 -18.37 -11.05
CA ASN A 40 -6.61 -18.83 -9.97
C ASN A 40 -6.47 -18.05 -8.65
N GLY A 41 -5.79 -16.90 -8.65
CA GLY A 41 -5.76 -15.99 -7.51
C GLY A 41 -7.09 -15.23 -7.33
N PRO A 42 -7.41 -14.75 -6.12
CA PRO A 42 -8.62 -13.96 -5.86
C PRO A 42 -8.63 -12.65 -6.65
N ASP A 43 -9.80 -12.15 -7.05
CA ASP A 43 -9.93 -10.92 -7.87
C ASP A 43 -9.22 -9.70 -7.28
N TYR A 44 -9.23 -9.58 -5.95
CA TYR A 44 -8.47 -8.58 -5.22
C TYR A 44 -8.03 -9.15 -3.86
N ILE A 45 -6.93 -8.62 -3.33
CA ILE A 45 -6.44 -8.93 -1.98
C ILE A 45 -6.36 -7.64 -1.20
N LYS A 46 -6.99 -7.61 -0.02
CA LYS A 46 -6.88 -6.50 0.92
C LYS A 46 -5.65 -6.72 1.81
N SER A 47 -4.85 -5.68 2.02
CA SER A 47 -3.82 -5.71 3.05
C SER A 47 -4.44 -5.94 4.43
N VAL A 48 -3.74 -6.71 5.27
CA VAL A 48 -4.10 -6.87 6.69
C VAL A 48 -3.93 -5.57 7.47
N ILE A 49 -3.12 -4.64 6.96
CA ILE A 49 -2.90 -3.32 7.57
C ILE A 49 -4.11 -2.44 7.23
N ASP A 50 -4.72 -1.86 8.26
CA ASP A 50 -5.79 -0.87 8.12
C ASP A 50 -5.23 0.49 7.70
N MET A 51 -5.22 0.73 6.38
CA MET A 51 -4.68 1.95 5.80
C MET A 51 -5.50 3.18 6.16
N ASP A 52 -6.80 3.04 6.42
CA ASP A 52 -7.65 4.14 6.89
C ASP A 52 -7.20 4.61 8.28
N THR A 53 -6.86 3.68 9.17
CA THR A 53 -6.33 4.02 10.49
C THR A 53 -4.93 4.62 10.42
N VAL A 54 -4.02 4.07 9.60
CA VAL A 54 -2.69 4.66 9.36
C VAL A 54 -2.83 6.10 8.84
N CYS A 55 -3.65 6.30 7.81
CA CYS A 55 -3.91 7.59 7.19
C CYS A 55 -4.40 8.62 8.21
N LYS A 56 -5.41 8.26 9.02
CA LYS A 56 -5.95 9.14 10.08
C LYS A 56 -4.88 9.53 11.09
N ARG A 57 -4.06 8.58 11.56
CA ARG A 57 -3.02 8.84 12.57
C ARG A 57 -1.92 9.74 12.03
N VAL A 58 -1.45 9.49 10.80
CA VAL A 58 -0.40 10.30 10.17
C VAL A 58 -0.90 11.71 9.87
N ASN A 59 -2.11 11.87 9.31
CA ASN A 59 -2.69 13.19 9.06
C ASN A 59 -3.03 13.96 10.35
N GLY A 60 -3.29 13.26 11.46
CA GLY A 60 -3.44 13.87 12.78
C GLY A 60 -2.12 14.27 13.45
N SER A 61 -0.99 13.87 12.88
CA SER A 61 0.35 14.21 13.36
C SER A 61 0.91 15.45 12.67
N ASN A 62 1.88 16.12 13.29
CA ASN A 62 2.53 17.31 12.71
C ASN A 62 3.71 16.98 11.77
N VAL A 63 3.58 15.94 10.94
CA VAL A 63 4.68 15.47 10.07
C VAL A 63 4.86 16.29 8.79
N GLY A 64 3.87 17.12 8.44
CA GLY A 64 3.96 18.07 7.32
C GLY A 64 3.72 17.48 5.93
N ILE A 65 3.15 16.26 5.84
CA ILE A 65 2.67 15.69 4.58
C ILE A 65 1.19 15.33 4.68
N THR A 66 0.54 15.25 3.53
CA THR A 66 -0.83 14.75 3.40
C THR A 66 -0.78 13.30 2.94
N VAL A 67 -1.55 12.46 3.63
CA VAL A 67 -1.74 11.05 3.30
C VAL A 67 -3.19 10.80 2.88
N SER A 68 -3.40 9.95 1.89
CA SER A 68 -4.72 9.48 1.47
C SER A 68 -4.72 7.95 1.33
N VAL A 69 -5.92 7.36 1.28
CA VAL A 69 -6.08 5.92 1.03
C VAL A 69 -6.67 5.72 -0.35
N SER A 70 -6.14 4.76 -1.09
CA SER A 70 -6.69 4.29 -2.35
C SER A 70 -7.04 2.81 -2.26
N LYS A 71 -8.02 2.40 -3.07
CA LYS A 71 -8.38 1.00 -3.30
C LYS A 71 -8.11 0.62 -4.75
N ASP A 72 -7.25 1.36 -5.44
CA ASP A 72 -6.91 1.12 -6.84
C ASP A 72 -5.51 1.64 -7.15
N ALA A 73 -4.58 0.71 -7.38
CA ALA A 73 -3.19 1.01 -7.70
C ALA A 73 -2.93 1.11 -9.23
N GLY A 74 -3.97 1.15 -10.07
CA GLY A 74 -3.87 1.61 -11.47
C GLY A 74 -3.53 0.57 -12.55
N ARG A 75 -3.65 -0.74 -12.27
CA ARG A 75 -3.56 -1.86 -13.24
C ARG A 75 -2.35 -1.81 -14.18
N TYR A 76 -1.20 -1.46 -13.63
CA TYR A 76 0.10 -1.54 -14.30
C TYR A 76 1.13 -2.16 -13.34
N LEU A 77 2.43 -1.86 -13.49
CA LEU A 77 3.48 -2.50 -12.69
C LEU A 77 3.33 -2.28 -11.17
N CYS A 78 2.77 -1.15 -10.73
CA CYS A 78 2.53 -0.86 -9.31
C CYS A 78 1.59 -1.90 -8.70
N ASP A 79 0.37 -1.98 -9.24
CA ASP A 79 -0.66 -2.91 -8.80
C ASP A 79 -0.22 -4.36 -8.99
N TYR A 80 0.47 -4.66 -10.11
CA TYR A 80 0.99 -6.00 -10.37
C TYR A 80 1.96 -6.45 -9.27
N THR A 81 2.92 -5.60 -8.93
CA THR A 81 3.91 -5.86 -7.89
C THR A 81 3.23 -5.95 -6.52
N TYR A 82 2.28 -5.06 -6.25
CA TYR A 82 1.57 -5.04 -4.99
C TYR A 82 0.71 -6.30 -4.79
N TYR A 83 -0.14 -6.64 -5.76
CA TYR A 83 -0.97 -7.84 -5.71
C TYR A 83 -0.13 -9.10 -5.57
N THR A 84 0.95 -9.23 -6.35
CA THR A 84 1.86 -10.38 -6.24
C THR A 84 2.47 -10.49 -4.84
N SER A 85 2.86 -9.36 -4.25
CA SER A 85 3.40 -9.31 -2.88
C SER A 85 2.35 -9.67 -1.83
N LEU A 86 1.13 -9.13 -1.96
CA LEU A 86 -0.01 -9.48 -1.11
C LEU A 86 -0.34 -10.97 -1.19
N HIS A 87 -0.33 -11.56 -2.38
CA HIS A 87 -0.60 -12.99 -2.57
C HIS A 87 0.47 -13.86 -1.90
N GLN A 88 1.75 -13.55 -2.12
CA GLN A 88 2.86 -14.29 -1.51
C GLN A 88 2.92 -14.10 0.02
N GLY A 89 2.65 -12.88 0.49
CA GLY A 89 2.66 -12.50 1.90
C GLY A 89 1.34 -12.76 2.63
N GLN A 90 0.37 -13.45 2.03
CA GLN A 90 -0.93 -13.75 2.64
C GLN A 90 -1.65 -12.49 3.19
N GLY A 91 -1.59 -11.39 2.43
CA GLY A 91 -2.15 -10.09 2.80
C GLY A 91 -1.20 -9.21 3.64
N CYS A 92 -0.07 -9.73 4.12
CA CYS A 92 0.93 -8.98 4.90
C CYS A 92 1.90 -8.21 3.99
N SER A 93 1.37 -7.25 3.23
CA SER A 93 2.15 -6.34 2.40
C SER A 93 1.49 -4.97 2.35
N ALA A 94 2.30 -3.93 2.15
CA ALA A 94 1.86 -2.56 1.98
C ALA A 94 2.44 -1.99 0.69
N PHE A 95 1.71 -1.09 0.04
CA PHE A 95 2.20 -0.34 -1.10
C PHE A 95 1.84 1.14 -0.93
N VAL A 96 2.80 1.99 -1.27
CA VAL A 96 2.68 3.44 -1.08
C VAL A 96 3.08 4.13 -2.39
N HIS A 97 2.14 4.85 -2.98
CA HIS A 97 2.44 5.80 -4.04
C HIS A 97 2.89 7.13 -3.43
N VAL A 98 3.96 7.69 -3.97
CA VAL A 98 4.48 8.98 -3.54
C VAL A 98 4.33 10.03 -4.64
N PRO A 99 4.17 11.32 -4.28
CA PRO A 99 4.21 12.38 -5.26
C PRO A 99 5.63 12.55 -5.83
N PRO A 100 5.82 13.33 -6.91
CA PRO A 100 7.13 13.62 -7.47
C PRO A 100 8.07 14.26 -6.44
N LEU A 101 9.37 13.95 -6.54
CA LEU A 101 10.37 14.62 -5.72
C LEU A 101 10.48 16.10 -6.11
N GLY A 102 10.57 16.98 -5.11
CA GLY A 102 10.67 18.42 -5.31
C GLY A 102 9.33 19.12 -5.52
N GLY A 103 8.21 18.40 -5.44
CA GLY A 103 6.87 19.01 -5.43
C GLY A 103 5.77 17.95 -5.27
N PRO A 104 4.91 18.04 -4.24
CA PRO A 104 4.71 19.17 -3.33
C PRO A 104 5.62 19.18 -2.09
N TYR A 105 6.44 18.15 -1.90
CA TYR A 105 7.30 18.02 -0.72
C TYR A 105 8.79 17.99 -1.10
N SER A 106 9.64 18.49 -0.20
CA SER A 106 11.08 18.21 -0.26
C SER A 106 11.34 16.72 -0.08
N SER A 107 12.51 16.25 -0.51
CA SER A 107 12.94 14.87 -0.26
C SER A 107 13.00 14.56 1.24
N GLU A 108 13.41 15.51 2.09
CA GLU A 108 13.42 15.30 3.54
C GLU A 108 12.02 15.25 4.13
N GLU A 109 11.09 16.10 3.68
CA GLU A 109 9.69 16.07 4.10
C GLU A 109 9.02 14.75 3.73
N LEU A 110 9.18 14.32 2.48
CA LEU A 110 8.66 13.03 2.03
C LEU A 110 9.29 11.87 2.80
N GLY A 111 10.60 11.91 3.06
CA GLY A 111 11.30 10.90 3.85
C GLY A 111 10.78 10.80 5.30
N ARG A 112 10.58 11.93 5.98
CA ARG A 112 9.97 11.96 7.32
C ARG A 112 8.52 11.46 7.30
N GLY A 113 7.76 11.87 6.30
CA GLY A 113 6.39 11.43 6.09
C GLY A 113 6.27 9.92 5.91
N LEU A 114 7.07 9.33 5.03
CA LEU A 114 7.14 7.88 4.82
C LEU A 114 7.60 7.13 6.07
N GLN A 115 8.56 7.68 6.82
CA GLN A 115 8.97 7.10 8.09
C GLN A 115 7.80 7.06 9.09
N ALA A 116 7.01 8.12 9.18
CA ALA A 116 5.83 8.16 10.05
C ALA A 116 4.77 7.14 9.61
N VAL A 117 4.52 7.02 8.31
CA VAL A 117 3.62 5.99 7.73
C VAL A 117 4.06 4.59 8.14
N VAL A 118 5.33 4.23 7.93
CA VAL A 118 5.84 2.89 8.27
C VAL A 118 5.76 2.63 9.78
N LYS A 119 6.10 3.62 10.62
CA LYS A 119 5.96 3.50 12.08
C LYS A 119 4.52 3.22 12.49
N GLU A 120 3.54 3.92 11.92
CA GLU A 120 2.13 3.69 12.23
C GLU A 120 1.62 2.33 11.74
N MET A 121 2.10 1.85 10.59
CA MET A 121 1.80 0.48 10.13
C MET A 121 2.31 -0.57 11.13
N LEU A 122 3.55 -0.43 11.60
CA LEU A 122 4.14 -1.34 12.58
C LEU A 122 3.41 -1.29 13.93
N ASN A 123 3.10 -0.08 14.43
CA ASN A 123 2.35 0.11 15.66
C ASN A 123 0.99 -0.61 15.61
N LEU A 124 0.27 -0.55 14.48
CA LEU A 124 -1.00 -1.25 14.33
C LEU A 124 -0.83 -2.77 14.41
N LEU A 125 0.15 -3.33 13.71
CA LEU A 125 0.41 -4.75 13.72
C LEU A 125 0.82 -5.26 15.12
N GLU A 126 1.58 -4.47 15.88
CA GLU A 126 1.92 -4.79 17.26
C GLU A 126 0.70 -4.76 18.19
N VAL A 127 -0.18 -3.77 18.05
CA VAL A 127 -1.42 -3.68 18.85
C VAL A 127 -2.32 -4.89 18.56
N ASP A 128 -2.53 -5.22 17.29
CA ASP A 128 -3.37 -6.35 16.89
C ASP A 128 -2.83 -7.68 17.42
N TYR A 129 -1.51 -7.89 17.33
CA TYR A 129 -0.85 -9.08 17.88
C TYR A 129 -1.02 -9.18 19.41
N ASN A 130 -0.84 -8.07 20.12
CA ASN A 130 -0.97 -8.02 21.58
C ASN A 130 -2.42 -8.25 22.03
N GLU A 131 -3.40 -7.70 21.32
CA GLU A 131 -4.82 -7.97 21.61
C GLU A 131 -5.19 -9.43 21.34
N TRP A 132 -4.71 -9.99 20.24
CA TRP A 132 -4.89 -11.41 19.93
C TRP A 132 -4.34 -12.31 21.05
N GLY A 133 -3.11 -12.04 21.52
CA GLY A 133 -2.50 -12.79 22.63
C GLY A 133 -3.29 -12.70 23.94
N LYS A 134 -3.90 -11.55 24.25
CA LYS A 134 -4.77 -11.37 25.43
C LYS A 134 -6.09 -12.13 25.33
N ARG A 135 -6.66 -12.29 24.14
CA ARG A 135 -7.92 -13.03 23.94
C ARG A 135 -7.74 -14.54 24.14
N GLN A 136 -6.53 -15.06 23.95
CA GLN A 136 -6.23 -16.49 24.16
C GLN A 136 -5.92 -16.85 25.62
N THR A 137 -5.70 -15.87 26.50
CA THR A 137 -5.37 -16.10 27.92
C THR A 137 -6.56 -15.93 28.86
N LEU A 138 -7.73 -15.56 28.36
CA LEU A 138 -8.97 -15.54 29.14
C LEU A 138 -9.49 -16.98 29.31
N PRO A 139 -9.74 -17.48 30.53
CA PRO A 139 -10.33 -18.79 30.73
C PRO A 139 -11.76 -18.83 30.17
N SER A 140 -12.10 -19.97 29.56
CA SER A 140 -13.42 -20.29 29.00
C SER A 140 -14.55 -20.23 30.01
#